data_AF-A0A7K3FUV0-F1
#
_entry.id   AF-A0A7K3FUV0-F1
#
_cell.length_a   1.000
_cell.length_b   1.000
_cell.length_c   1.000
_cell.angle_alpha   90.00
_cell.angle_beta   90.00
_cell.angle_gamma   90.00
#
_symmetry.space_group_name_H-M   'P 1'
#
loop_
_entity.id
_entity.type
_entity.pdbx_description
1 polymer ?
#
loop_
_entity_poly.entity_id
_entity_poly.type
_entity_poly.pdbx_seq_one_letter_code
_entity_poly.pdbx_strand_id
1 'polypeptide(L)'
;GALAGTGVALAVAAPGETPAAVFAAGQALYLAAATVLLVLGRERALLGALVPLAGAVPAFRWDLPGPLRIGLLLASLTAAVVLAALVLRPGLRRAAAGRGGPPRAASLPYGLFGLGSGLLVLHAGVGATPVGGAGAVVALTLSMGPAEWLLHRFRGESLTRLRTLTTARAFRRAVTGTLVLCLGGYLTVLVSLALAVTLAWPGAPWPTLPRLLSLLLVGTALWLGLLLQAFGAVLGAATVCLLAAAAQTALPAAGPVAAGGAAAVLAVLTCVLLVRPTAHRV
;
A
#
# COMPACT_ATOMS: atom_id res chain seq x y z
N GLY A 1 -6.65 12.27 -9.14
CA GLY A 1 -6.60 11.31 -8.03
C GLY A 1 -7.91 11.33 -7.28
N ALA A 2 -7.98 12.07 -6.17
CA ALA A 2 -9.16 12.13 -5.29
C ALA A 2 -10.48 12.36 -6.02
N LEU A 3 -10.61 13.44 -6.82
CA LEU A 3 -11.85 13.75 -7.55
C LEU A 3 -12.31 12.62 -8.48
N ALA A 4 -11.38 11.96 -9.17
CA ALA A 4 -11.70 10.83 -10.02
C ALA A 4 -12.14 9.61 -9.19
N GLY A 5 -11.48 9.35 -8.06
CA GLY A 5 -11.88 8.28 -7.13
C GLY A 5 -13.26 8.53 -6.52
N THR A 6 -13.54 9.76 -6.10
CA THR A 6 -14.86 10.20 -5.61
C THR A 6 -15.93 10.04 -6.68
N GLY A 7 -15.65 10.48 -7.91
CA GLY A 7 -16.58 10.37 -9.03
C GLY A 7 -16.91 8.92 -9.38
N VAL A 8 -15.90 8.04 -9.45
CA VAL A 8 -16.09 6.61 -9.70
C VAL A 8 -16.89 5.95 -8.57
N ALA A 9 -16.56 6.24 -7.31
CA ALA A 9 -17.29 5.68 -6.17
C ALA A 9 -18.78 6.03 -6.20
N LEU A 10 -19.13 7.26 -6.60
CA LEU A 10 -20.53 7.69 -6.72
C LEU A 10 -21.20 7.12 -7.98
N ALA A 11 -20.47 6.96 -9.09
CA ALA A 11 -21.01 6.48 -10.35
C ALA A 11 -21.31 4.96 -10.35
N VAL A 12 -20.54 4.17 -9.59
CA VAL A 12 -20.67 2.71 -9.54
C VAL A 12 -21.61 2.25 -8.41
N ALA A 13 -21.99 3.14 -7.50
CA ALA A 13 -22.84 2.82 -6.36
C ALA A 13 -24.22 2.31 -6.79
N ALA A 14 -24.58 1.10 -6.38
CA ALA A 14 -25.91 0.56 -6.59
C ALA A 14 -26.94 1.19 -5.62
N PRO A 15 -28.25 1.09 -5.88
CA PRO A 15 -29.29 1.52 -4.94
C PRO A 15 -29.08 0.88 -3.56
N GLY A 16 -28.91 1.70 -2.52
CA GLY A 16 -28.63 1.26 -1.14
C GLY A 16 -27.15 1.27 -0.73
N GLU A 17 -26.22 1.50 -1.67
CA GLU A 17 -24.77 1.55 -1.39
C GLU A 17 -24.24 2.97 -1.19
N THR A 18 -25.13 3.96 -1.12
CA THR A 18 -24.79 5.36 -0.86
C THR A 18 -23.86 5.59 0.34
N PRO A 19 -24.02 4.93 1.52
CA PRO A 19 -23.07 5.12 2.62
C PRO A 19 -21.66 4.60 2.29
N ALA A 20 -21.54 3.52 1.53
CA ALA A 20 -20.25 2.98 1.11
C ALA A 20 -19.56 3.92 0.10
N ALA A 21 -20.32 4.49 -0.83
CA ALA A 21 -19.81 5.47 -1.80
C ALA A 21 -19.32 6.75 -1.11
N VAL A 22 -20.07 7.26 -0.12
CA VAL A 22 -19.67 8.43 0.69
C VAL A 22 -18.42 8.11 1.53
N PHE A 23 -18.32 6.92 2.11
CA PHE A 23 -17.12 6.49 2.82
C PHE A 23 -15.91 6.43 1.89
N ALA A 24 -16.04 5.83 0.72
CA ALA A 24 -14.98 5.76 -0.29
C ALA A 24 -14.54 7.15 -0.77
N ALA A 25 -15.49 8.07 -0.97
CA ALA A 25 -15.21 9.48 -1.26
C ALA A 25 -14.40 10.15 -0.14
N GLY A 26 -14.77 9.93 1.12
CA GLY A 26 -14.05 10.42 2.28
C GLY A 26 -12.61 9.86 2.35
N GLN A 27 -12.44 8.56 2.11
CA GLN A 27 -11.11 7.92 2.07
C GLN A 27 -10.23 8.48 0.95
N ALA A 28 -10.79 8.71 -0.24
CA ALA A 28 -10.06 9.31 -1.36
C ALA A 28 -9.58 10.74 -1.02
N LEU A 29 -10.40 11.52 -0.33
CA LEU A 29 -10.05 12.87 0.12
C LEU A 29 -8.99 12.84 1.24
N TYR A 30 -9.15 11.95 2.22
CA TYR A 30 -8.17 11.74 3.29
C TYR A 30 -6.80 11.35 2.72
N LEU A 31 -6.74 10.37 1.81
CA LEU A 31 -5.48 9.93 1.20
C LEU A 31 -4.79 11.06 0.43
N ALA A 32 -5.55 11.91 -0.27
CA ALA A 32 -4.98 13.08 -0.93
C ALA A 32 -4.41 14.10 0.07
N ALA A 33 -5.15 14.39 1.15
CA ALA A 33 -4.69 15.30 2.20
C ALA A 33 -3.43 14.75 2.92
N ALA A 34 -3.44 13.46 3.27
CA ALA A 34 -2.31 12.78 3.90
C ALA A 34 -1.07 12.80 2.98
N THR A 35 -1.24 12.53 1.69
CA THR A 35 -0.13 12.58 0.72
C THR A 35 0.49 13.97 0.65
N VAL A 36 -0.33 15.03 0.64
CA VAL A 36 0.16 16.42 0.67
C VAL A 36 0.99 16.70 1.93
N LEU A 37 0.49 16.29 3.10
CA LEU A 37 1.18 16.51 4.37
C LEU A 37 2.50 15.73 4.44
N LEU A 38 2.52 14.47 3.99
CA LEU A 38 3.71 13.62 3.97
C LEU A 38 4.78 14.16 3.01
N VAL A 39 4.41 14.53 1.78
CA VAL A 39 5.35 15.08 0.78
C VAL A 39 5.97 16.39 1.27
N LEU A 40 5.26 17.16 2.09
CA LEU A 40 5.74 18.43 2.65
C LEU A 40 6.41 18.27 4.03
N GLY A 41 6.67 17.03 4.47
CA GLY A 41 7.36 16.72 5.74
C GLY A 41 6.56 17.10 6.99
N ARG A 42 5.22 17.13 6.90
CA ARG A 42 4.30 17.52 7.99
C ARG A 42 3.71 16.30 8.71
N GLU A 43 4.53 15.28 8.94
CA GLU A 43 4.14 14.03 9.58
C GLU A 43 3.49 14.24 10.95
N ARG A 44 4.03 15.14 11.79
CA ARG A 44 3.45 15.47 13.10
C ARG A 44 2.04 16.06 13.00
N ALA A 45 1.77 16.82 11.96
CA ALA A 45 0.44 17.40 11.73
C ALA A 45 -0.55 16.30 11.30
N LEU A 46 -0.11 15.35 10.48
CA LEU A 46 -0.90 14.17 10.13
C LEU A 46 -1.18 13.28 11.35
N LEU A 47 -0.17 13.05 12.20
CA LEU A 47 -0.36 12.33 13.46
C LEU A 47 -1.39 13.04 14.35
N GLY A 48 -1.29 14.37 14.47
CA GLY A 48 -2.28 15.19 15.17
C GLY A 48 -3.70 15.04 14.61
N ALA A 49 -3.85 15.01 13.28
CA ALA A 49 -5.14 14.77 12.61
C ALA A 49 -5.69 13.36 12.84
N LEU A 50 -4.84 12.38 13.15
CA LEU A 50 -5.24 11.00 13.44
C LEU A 50 -5.56 10.75 14.92
N VAL A 51 -5.19 11.65 15.83
CA VAL A 51 -5.50 11.53 17.28
C VAL A 51 -6.97 11.21 17.56
N PRO A 52 -7.97 11.83 16.90
CA PRO A 52 -9.38 11.48 17.13
C PRO A 52 -9.67 9.99 16.92
N LEU A 53 -8.99 9.34 15.97
CA LEU A 53 -9.20 7.91 15.70
C LEU A 53 -8.66 7.00 16.83
N ALA A 54 -7.81 7.50 17.73
CA ALA A 54 -7.46 6.76 18.94
C ALA A 54 -8.70 6.53 19.83
N GLY A 55 -9.70 7.42 19.77
CA GLY A 55 -11.00 7.23 20.43
C GLY A 55 -11.82 6.07 19.85
N ALA A 56 -11.43 5.50 18.70
CA ALA A 56 -12.07 4.32 18.11
C ALA A 56 -11.47 3.00 18.61
N VAL A 57 -10.41 3.00 19.41
CA VAL A 57 -9.81 1.77 19.99
C VAL A 57 -10.83 0.91 20.77
N PRO A 58 -11.75 1.49 21.56
CA PRO A 58 -12.80 0.69 22.22
C PRO A 58 -13.70 -0.07 21.25
N ALA A 59 -13.76 0.33 19.97
CA ALA A 59 -14.54 -0.33 18.92
C ALA A 59 -14.11 -1.76 18.62
N PHE A 60 -12.90 -2.15 19.02
CA PHE A 60 -12.45 -3.54 18.92
C PHE A 60 -13.13 -4.47 19.94
N ARG A 61 -13.72 -3.91 21.00
CA ARG A 61 -14.33 -4.68 22.10
C ARG A 61 -15.82 -4.40 22.27
N TRP A 62 -16.26 -3.17 22.00
CA TRP A 62 -17.63 -2.73 22.14
C TRP A 62 -18.11 -2.01 20.89
N ASP A 63 -19.33 -2.30 20.46
CA ASP A 63 -19.93 -1.56 19.34
C ASP A 63 -20.14 -0.09 19.73
N LEU A 64 -19.35 0.79 19.10
CA LEU A 64 -19.54 2.23 19.27
C LEU A 64 -20.86 2.67 18.65
N PRO A 65 -21.60 3.58 19.32
CA PRO A 65 -22.78 4.18 18.73
C PRO A 65 -22.43 4.89 17.42
N GLY A 66 -23.28 4.70 16.41
CA GLY A 66 -23.13 5.25 15.05
C GLY A 66 -22.68 6.73 14.98
N PRO A 67 -23.32 7.67 15.71
CA PRO A 67 -22.92 9.07 15.65
C PRO A 67 -21.49 9.31 16.13
N LEU A 68 -21.02 8.55 17.13
CA LEU A 68 -19.67 8.69 17.65
C LEU A 68 -18.64 8.21 16.63
N ARG A 69 -18.90 7.07 15.96
CA ARG A 69 -18.06 6.57 14.86
C ARG A 69 -17.95 7.58 13.72
N ILE A 70 -19.08 8.16 13.30
CA ILE A 70 -19.13 9.18 12.24
C ILE A 70 -18.38 10.44 12.68
N GLY A 71 -18.58 10.89 13.92
CA GLY A 71 -17.91 12.07 14.49
C GLY A 71 -16.39 11.93 14.50
N LEU A 72 -15.86 10.79 14.94
CA LEU A 72 -14.42 10.52 14.95
C LEU A 72 -13.82 10.52 13.53
N LEU A 73 -14.51 9.88 12.58
CA LEU A 73 -14.07 9.84 11.18
C LEU A 73 -14.09 11.24 10.53
N LEU A 74 -15.16 12.00 10.74
CA LEU A 74 -15.29 13.36 10.21
C LEU A 74 -14.28 14.30 10.86
N ALA A 75 -14.06 14.22 12.17
CA ALA A 75 -13.07 15.04 12.86
C ALA A 75 -11.66 14.79 12.29
N SER A 76 -11.28 13.52 12.07
CA SER A 76 -9.98 13.20 11.50
C SER A 76 -9.85 13.66 10.04
N LEU A 77 -10.88 13.42 9.22
CA LEU A 77 -10.91 13.84 7.81
C LEU A 77 -10.82 15.37 7.68
N THR A 78 -11.64 16.11 8.45
CA THR A 78 -11.66 17.57 8.41
C THR A 78 -10.33 18.15 8.88
N ALA A 79 -9.75 17.63 9.96
CA ALA A 79 -8.43 18.04 10.43
C ALA A 79 -7.36 17.84 9.34
N ALA A 80 -7.31 16.67 8.70
CA ALA A 80 -6.36 16.37 7.64
C ALA A 80 -6.51 17.32 6.44
N VAL A 81 -7.76 17.54 5.97
CA VAL A 81 -8.05 18.41 4.82
C VAL A 81 -7.73 19.87 5.12
N VAL A 82 -8.10 20.37 6.30
CA VAL A 82 -7.81 21.75 6.72
C VAL A 82 -6.29 21.96 6.80
N LEU A 83 -5.55 21.05 7.44
CA LEU A 83 -4.09 21.14 7.52
C LEU A 83 -3.43 21.08 6.14
N ALA A 84 -3.87 20.18 5.26
CA ALA A 84 -3.37 20.12 3.89
C ALA A 84 -3.63 21.42 3.12
N ALA A 85 -4.83 21.99 3.23
CA ALA A 85 -5.19 23.26 2.61
C ALA A 85 -4.34 24.42 3.14
N LEU A 86 -4.12 24.49 4.45
CA LEU A 86 -3.29 25.51 5.09
C LEU A 86 -1.84 25.45 4.60
N VAL A 87 -1.28 24.26 4.46
CA VAL A 87 0.10 24.08 3.99
C VAL A 87 0.23 24.34 2.48
N LEU A 88 -0.82 24.09 1.69
CA LEU A 88 -0.82 24.35 0.23
C LEU A 88 -1.02 25.83 -0.13
N ARG A 89 -1.66 26.64 0.72
CA ARG A 89 -1.94 28.06 0.48
C ARG A 89 -0.74 28.87 -0.07
N PRO A 90 0.49 28.75 0.46
CA PRO A 90 1.66 29.48 -0.05
C PRO A 90 2.19 28.94 -1.39
N GLY A 91 1.93 27.66 -1.70
CA GLY A 91 2.34 26.99 -2.94
C GLY A 91 1.41 27.29 -4.11
N LEU A 92 0.09 27.40 -3.86
CA LEU A 92 -0.90 27.78 -4.87
C LEU A 92 -0.63 29.18 -5.45
N ARG A 93 -0.18 30.13 -4.60
CA ARG A 93 0.26 31.46 -5.05
C ARG A 93 1.47 31.42 -5.98
N ARG A 94 2.36 30.43 -5.82
CA ARG A 94 3.54 30.22 -6.67
C ARG A 94 3.24 29.40 -7.93
N ALA A 95 2.31 28.46 -7.85
CA ALA A 95 1.83 27.70 -9.01
C ALA A 95 1.05 28.58 -9.99
N ALA A 96 0.26 29.54 -9.47
CA ALA A 96 -0.37 30.59 -10.26
C ALA A 96 0.65 31.49 -11.00
N ALA A 97 1.92 31.50 -10.56
CA ALA A 97 3.02 32.19 -11.22
C ALA A 97 3.76 31.32 -12.26
N GLY A 98 3.15 30.22 -12.74
CA GLY A 98 3.58 29.52 -13.95
C GLY A 98 4.68 28.46 -13.81
N ARG A 99 5.18 28.19 -12.59
CA ARG A 99 6.10 27.05 -12.35
C ARG A 99 5.29 25.75 -12.22
N GLY A 100 4.96 25.15 -13.37
CA GLY A 100 4.21 23.90 -13.46
C GLY A 100 4.91 22.72 -12.80
N GLY A 101 4.13 21.83 -12.19
CA GLY A 101 4.63 20.56 -11.65
C GLY A 101 5.05 19.56 -12.75
N PRO A 102 5.62 18.40 -12.37
CA PRO A 102 6.05 17.39 -13.32
C PRO A 102 4.89 16.92 -14.22
N PRO A 103 5.17 16.47 -15.46
CA PRO A 103 4.14 16.09 -16.41
C PRO A 103 3.30 14.93 -15.88
N ARG A 104 1.98 15.02 -16.06
CA ARG A 104 1.01 14.01 -15.58
C ARG A 104 1.31 12.60 -16.11
N ALA A 105 1.85 12.51 -17.33
CA ALA A 105 2.25 11.24 -17.94
C ALA A 105 3.33 10.51 -17.12
N ALA A 106 4.25 11.23 -16.47
CA ALA A 106 5.27 10.62 -15.62
C ALA A 106 4.70 10.03 -14.32
N SER A 107 3.53 10.51 -13.87
CA SER A 107 2.85 10.01 -12.67
C SER A 107 1.92 8.82 -12.95
N LEU A 108 1.58 8.59 -14.22
CA LEU A 108 0.60 7.57 -14.61
C LEU A 108 1.01 6.13 -14.21
N PRO A 109 2.27 5.69 -14.41
CA PRO A 109 2.69 4.35 -13.99
C PRO A 109 2.53 4.11 -12.49
N TYR A 110 2.84 5.13 -11.68
CA TYR A 110 2.70 5.08 -10.22
C TYR A 110 1.24 5.00 -9.79
N GLY A 111 0.36 5.76 -10.47
CA GLY A 111 -1.09 5.69 -10.26
C GLY A 111 -1.66 4.31 -10.63
N LEU A 112 -1.21 3.73 -11.75
CA LEU A 112 -1.60 2.40 -12.20
C LEU A 112 -1.13 1.29 -11.25
N PHE A 113 0.12 1.38 -10.78
CA PHE A 113 0.63 0.48 -9.75
C PHE A 113 -0.18 0.59 -8.46
N GLY A 114 -0.45 1.80 -7.99
CA GLY A 114 -1.29 2.06 -6.82
C GLY A 114 -2.70 1.50 -6.96
N LEU A 115 -3.29 1.59 -8.16
CA LEU A 115 -4.61 1.02 -8.45
C LEU A 115 -4.58 -0.52 -8.43
N GLY A 116 -3.63 -1.14 -9.11
CA GLY A 116 -3.50 -2.60 -9.14
C GLY A 116 -3.22 -3.17 -7.75
N SER A 117 -2.26 -2.59 -7.02
CA SER A 117 -1.96 -2.97 -5.64
C SER A 117 -3.15 -2.75 -4.69
N GLY A 118 -3.84 -1.62 -4.81
CA GLY A 118 -5.05 -1.33 -4.02
C GLY A 118 -6.16 -2.34 -4.25
N LEU A 119 -6.39 -2.76 -5.50
CA LEU A 119 -7.37 -3.80 -5.83
C LEU A 119 -6.96 -5.17 -5.26
N LEU A 120 -5.68 -5.54 -5.30
CA LEU A 120 -5.19 -6.78 -4.69
C LEU A 120 -5.40 -6.78 -3.15
N VAL A 121 -5.15 -5.64 -2.50
CA VAL A 121 -5.43 -5.47 -1.05
C VAL A 121 -6.93 -5.52 -0.78
N LEU A 122 -7.75 -4.90 -1.62
CA LEU A 122 -9.21 -4.96 -1.51
C LEU A 122 -9.71 -6.40 -1.61
N HIS A 123 -9.25 -7.18 -2.59
CA HIS A 123 -9.59 -8.59 -2.72
C HIS A 123 -9.15 -9.42 -1.49
N ALA A 124 -7.99 -9.13 -0.91
CA ALA A 124 -7.57 -9.75 0.36
C ALA A 124 -8.51 -9.36 1.53
N GLY A 125 -9.07 -8.15 1.49
CA GLY A 125 -10.02 -7.62 2.46
C GLY A 125 -11.45 -8.13 2.35
N VAL A 126 -11.87 -8.62 1.18
CA VAL A 126 -13.22 -9.18 0.93
C VAL A 126 -13.37 -10.63 1.44
N GLY A 127 -12.40 -11.15 2.19
CA GLY A 127 -12.38 -12.56 2.61
C GLY A 127 -13.64 -13.03 3.37
N ALA A 128 -13.76 -14.36 3.54
CA ALA A 128 -15.00 -15.05 3.96
C ALA A 128 -15.69 -14.52 5.23
N THR A 129 -14.97 -13.81 6.10
CA THR A 129 -15.54 -13.09 7.24
C THR A 129 -15.04 -11.64 7.24
N PRO A 130 -15.92 -10.67 7.56
CA PRO A 130 -15.55 -9.25 7.59
C PRO A 130 -14.42 -8.97 8.60
N VAL A 131 -14.40 -9.69 9.72
CA VAL A 131 -13.35 -9.58 10.76
C VAL A 131 -11.99 -10.03 10.24
N GLY A 132 -11.92 -11.20 9.61
CA GLY A 132 -10.65 -11.66 9.04
C GLY A 132 -10.21 -10.82 7.85
N GLY A 133 -11.16 -10.22 7.11
CA GLY A 133 -10.90 -9.39 5.94
C GLY A 133 -10.27 -8.07 6.35
N ALA A 134 -10.91 -7.38 7.29
CA ALA A 134 -10.37 -6.18 7.94
C ALA A 134 -9.00 -6.48 8.56
N GLY A 135 -8.85 -7.62 9.25
CA GLY A 135 -7.58 -8.02 9.86
C GLY A 135 -6.43 -8.17 8.86
N ALA A 136 -6.69 -8.75 7.68
CA ALA A 136 -5.72 -8.85 6.61
C ALA A 136 -5.28 -7.49 6.07
N VAL A 137 -6.23 -6.56 5.87
CA VAL A 137 -5.93 -5.19 5.42
C VAL A 137 -5.15 -4.42 6.47
N VAL A 138 -5.49 -4.55 7.76
CA VAL A 138 -4.74 -3.96 8.87
C VAL A 138 -3.32 -4.50 8.91
N ALA A 139 -3.15 -5.82 8.81
CA ALA A 139 -1.82 -6.45 8.79
C ALA A 139 -0.98 -5.96 7.60
N LEU A 140 -1.55 -5.89 6.39
CA LEU A 140 -0.86 -5.35 5.21
C LEU A 140 -0.48 -3.89 5.40
N THR A 141 -1.39 -3.07 5.92
CA THR A 141 -1.15 -1.64 6.14
C THR A 141 -0.04 -1.41 7.16
N LEU A 142 -0.09 -2.11 8.31
CA LEU A 142 0.95 -2.03 9.34
C LEU A 142 2.30 -2.59 8.85
N SER A 143 2.28 -3.56 7.92
CA SER A 143 3.50 -4.12 7.33
C SER A 143 4.25 -3.13 6.42
N MET A 144 3.60 -2.05 5.97
CA MET A 144 4.20 -1.07 5.07
C MET A 144 5.37 -0.31 5.70
N GLY A 145 5.33 -0.02 7.01
CA GLY A 145 6.45 0.61 7.72
C GLY A 145 7.71 -0.26 7.73
N PRO A 146 7.63 -1.52 8.22
CA PRO A 146 8.71 -2.50 8.11
C PRO A 146 9.17 -2.75 6.67
N ALA A 147 8.26 -2.75 5.69
CA ALA A 147 8.60 -2.89 4.27
C ALA A 147 9.54 -1.78 3.80
N GLU A 148 9.22 -0.53 4.10
CA GLU A 148 10.04 0.63 3.73
C GLU A 148 11.44 0.57 4.36
N TRP A 149 11.52 0.22 5.65
CA TRP A 149 12.80 0.03 6.32
C TRP A 149 13.67 -1.06 5.65
N LEU A 150 13.06 -2.19 5.27
CA LEU A 150 13.75 -3.27 4.58
C LEU A 150 14.20 -2.87 3.17
N LEU A 151 13.42 -2.04 2.45
CA LEU A 151 13.81 -1.48 1.16
C LEU A 151 15.03 -0.55 1.30
N HIS A 152 15.04 0.31 2.32
CA HIS A 152 16.18 1.16 2.62
C HIS A 152 17.43 0.35 2.96
N ARG A 153 17.27 -0.69 3.79
CA ARG A 153 18.36 -1.62 4.12
C ARG A 153 18.90 -2.33 2.88
N PHE A 154 18.02 -2.87 2.03
CA PHE A 154 18.41 -3.54 0.79
C PHE A 154 19.19 -2.60 -0.15
N ARG A 155 18.75 -1.34 -0.28
CA ARG A 155 19.45 -0.32 -1.07
C ARG A 155 20.84 -0.01 -0.51
N GLY A 156 20.96 0.23 0.79
CA GLY A 156 22.24 0.49 1.45
C GLY A 156 23.24 -0.67 1.30
N GLU A 157 22.79 -1.90 1.53
CA GLU A 157 23.58 -3.11 1.34
C GLU A 157 24.01 -3.30 -0.12
N SER A 158 23.11 -3.09 -1.08
CA SER A 158 23.41 -3.24 -2.52
C SER A 158 24.48 -2.25 -2.98
N LEU A 159 24.39 -0.98 -2.53
CA LEU A 159 25.39 0.04 -2.83
C LEU A 159 26.74 -0.26 -2.18
N THR A 160 26.74 -0.77 -0.95
CA THR A 160 27.97 -1.15 -0.25
C THR A 160 28.66 -2.31 -0.97
N ARG A 161 27.90 -3.33 -1.37
CA ARG A 161 28.38 -4.49 -2.13
C ARG A 161 28.87 -4.14 -3.53
N LEU A 162 28.28 -3.12 -4.16
CA LEU A 162 28.75 -2.61 -5.46
C LEU A 162 30.13 -1.96 -5.36
N ARG A 163 30.49 -1.40 -4.21
CA ARG A 163 31.81 -0.78 -3.96
C ARG A 163 32.88 -1.81 -3.56
N THR A 164 32.50 -2.95 -2.98
CA THR A 164 33.44 -3.94 -2.45
C THR A 164 33.66 -5.15 -3.35
N LEU A 165 32.67 -5.54 -4.16
CA LEU A 165 32.75 -6.74 -4.99
C LEU A 165 33.20 -6.41 -6.41
N THR A 166 34.30 -7.05 -6.84
CA THR A 166 34.91 -6.83 -8.16
C THR A 166 34.33 -7.72 -9.25
N THR A 167 33.60 -8.79 -8.90
CA THR A 167 33.06 -9.75 -9.88
C THR A 167 31.54 -9.73 -9.95
N ALA A 168 31.00 -9.78 -11.17
CA ALA A 168 29.56 -9.77 -11.40
C ALA A 168 28.86 -10.95 -10.71
N ARG A 169 29.41 -12.17 -10.76
CA ARG A 169 28.80 -13.36 -10.13
C ARG A 169 28.68 -13.24 -8.61
N ALA A 170 29.72 -12.72 -7.94
CA ALA A 170 29.69 -12.50 -6.50
C ALA A 170 28.65 -11.44 -6.12
N PHE A 171 28.59 -10.34 -6.87
CA PHE A 171 27.57 -9.31 -6.71
C PHE A 171 26.16 -9.88 -6.84
N ARG A 172 25.89 -10.68 -7.87
CA ARG A 172 24.59 -11.34 -8.08
C ARG A 172 24.18 -12.18 -6.87
N ARG A 173 25.04 -13.10 -6.43
CA ARG A 173 24.75 -13.96 -5.26
C ARG A 173 24.49 -13.15 -4.00
N ALA A 174 25.30 -12.10 -3.79
CA ALA A 174 25.20 -11.25 -2.62
C ALA A 174 23.88 -10.42 -2.62
N VAL A 175 23.48 -9.87 -3.76
CA VAL A 175 22.23 -9.12 -3.90
C VAL A 175 21.02 -10.05 -3.76
N THR A 176 21.03 -11.22 -4.41
CA THR A 176 19.96 -12.21 -4.27
C THR A 176 19.83 -12.71 -2.83
N GLY A 177 20.94 -12.95 -2.12
CA GLY A 177 20.90 -13.32 -0.70
C GLY A 177 20.27 -12.23 0.17
N THR A 178 20.63 -10.97 -0.06
CA THR A 178 20.04 -9.83 0.67
C THR A 178 18.55 -9.67 0.35
N LEU A 179 18.17 -9.88 -0.91
CA LEU A 179 16.77 -9.87 -1.36
C LEU A 179 15.95 -10.93 -0.64
N VAL A 180 16.42 -12.18 -0.60
CA VAL A 180 15.75 -13.29 0.09
C VAL A 180 15.64 -13.02 1.59
N LEU A 181 16.69 -12.49 2.22
CA LEU A 181 16.66 -12.10 3.64
C LEU A 181 15.66 -10.99 3.93
N CYS A 182 15.61 -9.94 3.10
CA CYS A 182 14.68 -8.84 3.27
C CYS A 182 13.24 -9.29 3.02
N LEU A 183 13.01 -10.09 1.98
CA LEU A 183 11.68 -10.64 1.70
C LEU A 183 11.23 -11.60 2.81
N GLY A 184 12.09 -12.51 3.27
CA GLY A 184 11.80 -13.39 4.40
C GLY A 184 11.52 -12.62 5.70
N GLY A 185 12.30 -11.57 5.97
CA GLY A 185 12.07 -10.65 7.09
C GLY A 185 10.72 -9.92 6.97
N TYR A 186 10.34 -9.47 5.78
CA TYR A 186 9.05 -8.84 5.55
C TYR A 186 7.89 -9.82 5.77
N LEU A 187 7.98 -11.03 5.20
CA LEU A 187 6.92 -12.04 5.32
C LEU A 187 6.76 -12.54 6.76
N THR A 188 7.85 -12.70 7.51
CA THR A 188 7.78 -13.05 8.94
C THR A 188 7.06 -11.96 9.74
N VAL A 189 7.39 -10.69 9.52
CA VAL A 189 6.66 -9.56 10.14
C VAL A 189 5.18 -9.56 9.74
N LEU A 190 4.87 -9.82 8.47
CA LEU A 190 3.49 -9.86 8.00
C LEU A 190 2.69 -11.00 8.67
N VAL A 191 3.27 -12.19 8.83
CA VAL A 191 2.65 -13.29 9.58
C VAL A 191 2.45 -12.89 11.04
N SER A 192 3.47 -12.34 11.70
CA SER A 192 3.37 -11.90 13.10
C SER A 192 2.27 -10.86 13.30
N LEU A 193 2.16 -9.89 12.38
CA LEU A 193 1.09 -8.88 12.41
C LEU A 193 -0.30 -9.51 12.18
N ALA A 194 -0.43 -10.43 11.22
CA ALA A 194 -1.70 -11.11 10.96
C ALA A 194 -2.18 -11.91 12.19
N LEU A 195 -1.27 -12.60 12.87
CA LEU A 195 -1.55 -13.31 14.12
C LEU A 195 -1.88 -12.34 15.26
N ALA A 196 -1.10 -11.28 15.44
CA ALA A 196 -1.34 -10.28 16.47
C ALA A 196 -2.71 -9.60 16.33
N VAL A 197 -3.12 -9.27 15.09
CA VAL A 197 -4.44 -8.70 14.81
C VAL A 197 -5.55 -9.70 15.11
N THR A 198 -5.36 -10.98 14.76
CA THR A 198 -6.31 -12.05 15.09
C THR A 198 -6.47 -12.20 16.61
N LEU A 199 -5.36 -12.15 17.37
CA LEU A 199 -5.39 -12.24 18.83
C LEU A 199 -6.00 -11.00 19.51
N ALA A 200 -5.81 -9.82 18.92
CA ALA A 200 -6.37 -8.58 19.45
C ALA A 200 -7.89 -8.51 19.32
N TRP A 201 -8.45 -9.18 18.29
CA TRP A 201 -9.86 -9.13 17.93
C TRP A 201 -10.65 -10.30 18.55
N PRO A 202 -11.56 -10.04 19.51
CA PRO A 202 -12.32 -11.11 20.16
C PRO A 202 -13.17 -11.88 19.16
N GLY A 203 -13.15 -13.21 19.26
CA GLY A 203 -13.96 -14.08 18.40
C GLY A 203 -13.51 -14.16 16.95
N ALA A 204 -12.35 -13.60 16.60
CA ALA A 204 -11.79 -13.77 15.26
C ALA A 204 -11.40 -15.24 15.03
N PRO A 205 -11.85 -15.86 13.93
CA PRO A 205 -11.42 -17.21 13.58
C PRO A 205 -9.93 -17.21 13.25
N TRP A 206 -9.24 -18.28 13.63
CA TRP A 206 -7.84 -18.47 13.25
C TRP A 206 -7.68 -18.41 11.72
N PRO A 207 -6.62 -17.75 11.21
CA PRO A 207 -6.38 -17.67 9.79
C PRO A 207 -6.17 -19.06 9.21
N THR A 208 -7.01 -19.44 8.24
CA THR A 208 -6.82 -20.67 7.50
C THR A 208 -5.55 -20.59 6.65
N LEU A 209 -4.85 -21.72 6.49
CA LEU A 209 -3.64 -21.79 5.67
C LEU A 209 -3.79 -21.17 4.27
N PRO A 210 -4.84 -21.46 3.46
CA PRO A 210 -4.98 -20.84 2.14
C PRO A 210 -5.12 -19.32 2.18
N ARG A 211 -5.75 -18.78 3.23
CA ARG A 211 -5.89 -17.33 3.43
C ARG A 211 -4.58 -16.68 3.85
N LEU A 212 -3.81 -17.36 4.70
CA LEU A 212 -2.49 -16.90 5.08
C LEU A 212 -1.56 -16.89 3.86
N LEU A 213 -1.62 -17.94 3.03
CA LEU A 213 -0.85 -18.03 1.79
C LEU A 213 -1.23 -16.91 0.81
N SER A 214 -2.53 -16.65 0.58
CA SER A 214 -2.95 -15.56 -0.31
C SER A 214 -2.49 -14.19 0.21
N LEU A 215 -2.58 -13.96 1.52
CA LEU A 215 -2.04 -12.76 2.17
C LEU A 215 -0.54 -12.60 1.94
N LEU A 216 0.24 -13.67 2.10
CA LEU A 216 1.69 -13.66 1.89
C LEU A 216 2.05 -13.45 0.41
N LEU A 217 1.28 -14.02 -0.52
CA LEU A 217 1.47 -13.79 -1.96
C LEU A 217 1.18 -12.35 -2.35
N VAL A 218 0.09 -11.77 -1.83
CA VAL A 218 -0.22 -10.35 -2.02
C VAL A 218 0.88 -9.48 -1.42
N GLY A 219 1.29 -9.73 -0.17
CA GLY A 219 2.40 -9.02 0.46
C GLY A 219 3.70 -9.10 -0.34
N THR A 220 4.03 -10.29 -0.86
CA THR A 220 5.20 -10.50 -1.72
C THR A 220 5.11 -9.65 -2.99
N ALA A 221 3.95 -9.64 -3.66
CA ALA A 221 3.73 -8.83 -4.85
C ALA A 221 3.84 -7.33 -4.57
N LEU A 222 3.28 -6.86 -3.45
CA LEU A 222 3.38 -5.46 -3.03
C LEU A 222 4.82 -5.06 -2.75
N TRP A 223 5.55 -5.86 -1.97
CA TRP A 223 6.93 -5.55 -1.59
C TRP A 223 7.87 -5.55 -2.80
N LEU A 224 7.77 -6.55 -3.68
CA LEU A 224 8.57 -6.61 -4.91
C LEU A 224 8.18 -5.51 -5.90
N GLY A 225 6.89 -5.16 -5.98
CA GLY A 225 6.41 -4.06 -6.79
C GLY A 225 6.98 -2.71 -6.34
N LEU A 226 6.97 -2.44 -5.03
CA LEU A 226 7.59 -1.24 -4.45
C LEU A 226 9.11 -1.22 -4.69
N LEU A 227 9.77 -2.37 -4.58
CA LEU A 227 11.19 -2.49 -4.88
C LEU A 227 11.47 -2.13 -6.35
N LEU A 228 10.74 -2.72 -7.30
CA LEU A 228 10.89 -2.39 -8.71
C LEU A 228 10.61 -0.92 -9.01
N GLN A 229 9.59 -0.34 -8.38
CA GLN A 229 9.29 1.08 -8.46
C GLN A 229 10.45 1.94 -7.95
N ALA A 230 11.07 1.54 -6.84
CA ALA A 230 12.23 2.20 -6.25
C ALA A 230 13.46 2.17 -7.19
N PHE A 231 13.58 1.16 -8.05
CA PHE A 231 14.65 1.04 -9.05
C PHE A 231 14.23 1.51 -10.46
N GLY A 232 13.11 2.23 -10.58
CA GLY A 232 12.65 2.83 -11.84
C GLY A 232 11.89 1.89 -12.79
N ALA A 233 11.68 0.62 -12.42
CA ALA A 233 10.95 -0.38 -13.20
C ALA A 233 9.44 -0.38 -12.91
N VAL A 234 8.85 0.81 -12.71
CA VAL A 234 7.46 0.98 -12.27
C VAL A 234 6.43 0.42 -13.26
N LEU A 235 6.70 0.49 -14.56
CA LEU A 235 5.78 0.00 -15.59
C LEU A 235 5.58 -1.52 -15.49
N GLY A 236 6.65 -2.29 -15.29
CA GLY A 236 6.56 -3.74 -15.13
C GLY A 236 5.81 -4.14 -13.86
N ALA A 237 6.05 -3.42 -12.75
CA ALA A 237 5.29 -3.62 -11.52
C ALA A 237 3.79 -3.29 -11.71
N ALA A 238 3.49 -2.17 -12.36
CA ALA A 238 2.13 -1.73 -12.63
C ALA A 238 1.36 -2.71 -13.51
N THR A 239 1.96 -3.19 -14.61
CA THR A 239 1.28 -4.13 -15.52
C THR A 239 0.98 -5.45 -14.83
N VAL A 240 1.92 -6.01 -14.07
CA VAL A 240 1.71 -7.27 -13.37
C VAL A 240 0.63 -7.14 -12.30
N CYS A 241 0.67 -6.09 -11.48
CA CYS A 241 -0.36 -5.87 -10.45
C CYS A 241 -1.75 -5.62 -11.07
N LEU A 242 -1.83 -4.88 -12.18
CA LEU A 242 -3.11 -4.64 -12.87
C LEU A 242 -3.67 -5.89 -13.52
N LEU A 243 -2.86 -6.68 -14.19
CA LEU A 243 -3.30 -7.94 -14.80
C LEU A 243 -3.77 -8.92 -13.75
N ALA A 244 -3.06 -9.01 -12.63
CA ALA A 244 -3.46 -9.84 -11.51
C ALA A 244 -4.81 -9.37 -10.95
N ALA A 245 -4.96 -8.08 -10.65
CA ALA A 245 -6.22 -7.52 -10.19
C ALA A 245 -7.37 -7.75 -11.19
N ALA A 246 -7.14 -7.50 -12.49
CA ALA A 246 -8.12 -7.74 -13.54
C ALA A 246 -8.56 -9.21 -13.59
N ALA A 247 -7.61 -10.15 -13.50
CA ALA A 247 -7.92 -11.57 -13.46
C ALA A 247 -8.77 -11.95 -12.24
N GLN A 248 -8.49 -11.38 -11.06
CA GLN A 248 -9.29 -11.61 -9.85
C GLN A 248 -10.69 -11.00 -9.96
N THR A 249 -10.82 -9.84 -10.60
CA THR A 249 -12.14 -9.22 -10.83
C THR A 249 -12.98 -9.98 -11.85
N ALA A 250 -12.37 -10.51 -12.91
CA ALA A 250 -13.08 -11.24 -13.97
C ALA A 250 -13.43 -12.67 -13.52
N LEU A 251 -12.52 -13.32 -12.79
CA LEU A 251 -12.65 -14.70 -12.31
C LEU A 251 -12.25 -14.75 -10.84
N PRO A 252 -13.17 -14.50 -9.89
CA PRO A 252 -12.87 -14.48 -8.46
C PRO A 252 -12.22 -15.77 -7.95
N ALA A 253 -12.58 -16.92 -8.53
CA ALA A 253 -11.99 -18.22 -8.22
C ALA A 253 -10.50 -18.32 -8.57
N ALA A 254 -10.00 -17.52 -9.52
CA ALA A 254 -8.59 -17.46 -9.89
C ALA A 254 -7.75 -16.61 -8.92
N GLY A 255 -8.37 -16.01 -7.88
CA GLY A 255 -7.74 -15.19 -6.84
C GLY A 255 -6.32 -15.63 -6.43
N PRO A 256 -6.17 -16.83 -5.84
CA PRO A 256 -4.89 -17.34 -5.38
C PRO A 256 -3.86 -17.53 -6.51
N VAL A 257 -4.31 -17.99 -7.68
CA VAL A 257 -3.43 -18.24 -8.84
C VAL A 257 -2.95 -16.92 -9.43
N ALA A 258 -3.81 -15.91 -9.52
CA ALA A 258 -3.46 -14.59 -10.01
C ALA A 258 -2.46 -13.89 -9.07
N ALA A 259 -2.68 -13.96 -7.75
CA ALA A 259 -1.75 -13.42 -6.76
C ALA A 259 -0.40 -14.17 -6.78
N GLY A 260 -0.43 -15.51 -6.89
CA GLY A 260 0.76 -16.34 -6.99
C GLY A 260 1.57 -16.09 -8.26
N GLY A 261 0.88 -16.01 -9.40
CA GLY A 261 1.47 -15.67 -10.69
C GLY A 261 2.10 -14.27 -10.67
N ALA A 262 1.42 -13.28 -10.09
CA ALA A 262 1.97 -11.93 -9.92
C ALA A 262 3.25 -11.95 -9.09
N ALA A 263 3.24 -12.63 -7.93
CA ALA A 263 4.41 -12.75 -7.07
C ALA A 263 5.58 -13.44 -7.80
N ALA A 264 5.32 -14.52 -8.53
CA ALA A 264 6.34 -15.24 -9.30
C ALA A 264 6.94 -14.36 -10.42
N VAL A 265 6.10 -13.68 -11.21
CA VAL A 265 6.56 -12.80 -12.29
C VAL A 265 7.35 -11.62 -11.72
N LEU A 266 6.89 -11.00 -10.64
CA LEU A 266 7.63 -9.92 -9.97
C LEU A 266 8.96 -10.40 -9.39
N ALA A 267 9.02 -11.61 -8.85
CA ALA A 267 10.27 -12.21 -8.37
C ALA A 267 11.26 -12.42 -9.52
N VAL A 268 10.80 -12.94 -10.67
CA VAL A 268 11.62 -13.09 -11.87
C VAL A 268 12.11 -11.72 -12.37
N LEU A 269 11.22 -10.74 -12.50
CA LEU A 269 11.59 -9.38 -12.93
C LEU A 269 12.62 -8.75 -11.99
N THR A 270 12.43 -8.90 -10.68
CA THR A 270 13.38 -8.43 -9.65
C THR A 270 14.75 -9.08 -9.82
N CYS A 271 14.77 -10.41 -10.01
CA CYS A 271 16.00 -11.16 -10.27
C CYS A 271 16.65 -10.84 -11.62
N VAL A 272 15.91 -10.42 -12.65
CA VAL A 272 16.49 -10.06 -13.96
C VAL A 272 17.01 -8.63 -13.97
N LEU A 273 16.31 -7.71 -13.30
CA LEU A 273 16.60 -6.27 -13.35
C LEU A 273 17.61 -5.84 -12.28
N LEU A 274 17.43 -6.22 -11.01
CA LEU A 274 18.30 -5.74 -9.92
C LEU A 274 19.65 -6.48 -9.82
N VAL A 275 19.77 -7.59 -10.52
CA VAL A 275 21.00 -8.38 -10.61
C VAL A 275 22.01 -7.73 -11.58
N ARG A 276 21.56 -6.75 -12.38
CA ARG A 276 22.42 -5.95 -13.26
C ARG A 276 23.06 -4.81 -12.46
N PRO A 277 24.39 -4.67 -12.44
CA PRO A 277 25.08 -3.59 -11.72
C PRO A 277 24.67 -2.19 -12.19
N THR A 278 24.22 -2.06 -13.44
CA THR A 278 23.76 -0.80 -14.03
C THR A 278 22.47 -0.29 -13.40
N ALA A 279 21.64 -1.16 -12.82
CA ALA A 279 20.38 -0.76 -12.17
C ALA A 279 20.60 0.05 -10.87
N HIS A 280 21.79 -0.03 -10.27
CA HIS A 280 22.11 0.63 -9.00
C HIS A 280 22.88 1.95 -9.15
N ARG A 281 23.06 2.44 -10.39
CA ARG A 281 23.80 3.67 -10.71
C ARG A 281 22.91 4.91 -10.91
N VAL A 282 21.60 4.78 -10.73
CA VAL A 282 20.62 5.85 -10.90
C VAL A 282 20.45 6.63 -9.60
#